data_AF-A0A3A4WHL3-F1
#
_entry.id   AF-A0A3A4WHL3-F1
#
_cell.length_a   1.000
_cell.length_b   1.000
_cell.length_c   1.000
_cell.angle_alpha   90.00
_cell.angle_beta   90.00
_cell.angle_gamma   90.00
#
_symmetry.space_group_name_H-M   'P 1'
#
loop_
_entity.id
_entity.type
_entity.pdbx_description
1 polymer ?
#
loop_
_entity_poly.entity_id
_entity_poly.type
_entity_poly.pdbx_seq_one_letter_code
_entity_poly.pdbx_strand_id
1 'polypeptide(L)'
;MLNYGPFQDIRTGTNVMYWSMTGFGWGPGVSDSDGALYFGFTDGVQWGGSKGINYYALAVHPGDVTVVPEPISSVLFVTGAAMLTGRWYLRRKINYR
;
A
#
# COMPACT_ATOMS: atom_id res chain seq x y z
N MET A 1 -18.24 -10.52 6.36
CA MET A 1 -17.73 -11.91 6.36
C MET A 1 -16.29 -11.86 6.83
N LEU A 2 -15.95 -12.63 7.87
CA LEU A 2 -14.57 -12.78 8.34
C LEU A 2 -13.98 -14.01 7.64
N ASN A 3 -12.82 -13.83 7.01
CA ASN A 3 -12.17 -14.85 6.20
C ASN A 3 -11.28 -15.72 7.11
N TYR A 4 -11.81 -16.84 7.60
CA TYR A 4 -11.14 -17.71 8.58
C TYR A 4 -10.45 -18.94 7.95
N GLY A 5 -10.36 -19.01 6.63
CA GLY A 5 -9.67 -20.11 5.94
C GLY A 5 -8.15 -20.07 6.14
N PRO A 6 -7.46 -21.22 6.03
CA PRO A 6 -6.00 -21.23 6.01
C PRO A 6 -5.50 -20.42 4.80
N PHE A 7 -4.49 -19.58 5.04
CA PHE A 7 -3.81 -18.85 3.97
C PHE A 7 -3.15 -19.85 3.02
N GLN A 8 -3.24 -19.55 1.73
CA GLN A 8 -2.59 -20.33 0.68
C GLN A 8 -1.50 -19.49 0.03
N ASP A 9 -0.48 -20.15 -0.50
CA ASP A 9 0.55 -19.49 -1.30
C ASP A 9 -0.05 -18.76 -2.50
N ILE A 10 0.64 -17.68 -2.92
CA ILE A 10 0.26 -16.92 -4.10
C ILE A 10 0.32 -17.84 -5.32
N ARG A 11 -0.82 -17.99 -5.98
CA ARG A 11 -0.91 -18.70 -7.26
C ARG A 11 -0.39 -17.80 -8.37
N THR A 12 0.59 -18.30 -9.11
CA THR A 12 1.16 -17.65 -10.29
C THR A 12 0.67 -18.38 -11.54
N GLY A 13 0.17 -17.63 -12.52
CA GLY A 13 -0.37 -18.18 -13.76
C GLY A 13 -1.12 -17.14 -14.57
N THR A 14 -1.25 -17.38 -15.88
CA THR A 14 -1.79 -16.41 -16.84
C THR A 14 -3.26 -16.06 -16.63
N ASN A 15 -4.03 -16.92 -15.97
CA ASN A 15 -5.45 -16.73 -15.66
C ASN A 15 -5.74 -16.54 -14.17
N VAL A 16 -4.74 -16.20 -13.37
CA VAL A 16 -4.93 -15.94 -11.94
C VAL A 16 -5.09 -14.43 -11.71
N MET A 17 -6.29 -14.06 -11.27
CA MET A 17 -6.66 -12.68 -10.99
C MET A 17 -6.91 -12.50 -9.49
N TYR A 18 -6.51 -11.34 -8.97
CA TYR A 18 -6.67 -10.98 -7.58
C TYR A 18 -7.49 -9.69 -7.45
N TRP A 19 -8.46 -9.70 -6.55
CA TRP A 19 -9.19 -8.51 -6.15
C TRP A 19 -8.28 -7.54 -5.39
N SER A 20 -8.39 -6.27 -5.75
CA SER A 20 -7.93 -5.14 -4.94
C SER A 20 -9.04 -4.70 -3.99
N MET A 21 -8.68 -4.08 -2.87
CA MET A 21 -9.66 -3.46 -1.96
C MET A 21 -10.25 -2.16 -2.51
N THR A 22 -9.80 -1.71 -3.69
CA THR A 22 -10.28 -0.49 -4.33
C THR A 22 -11.60 -0.73 -5.06
N GLY A 23 -12.65 0.01 -4.67
CA GLY A 23 -13.94 0.05 -5.37
C GLY A 23 -13.81 0.71 -6.75
N PHE A 24 -14.71 0.35 -7.67
CA PHE A 24 -14.70 0.88 -9.03
C PHE A 24 -16.10 0.99 -9.65
N GLY A 25 -16.57 2.22 -9.87
CA GLY A 25 -17.75 2.51 -10.71
C GLY A 25 -17.36 2.75 -12.17
N TRP A 26 -17.85 1.93 -13.10
CA TRP A 26 -17.50 2.01 -14.53
C TRP A 26 -18.57 2.68 -15.42
N GLY A 27 -19.19 3.75 -14.92
CA GLY A 27 -20.11 4.56 -15.72
C GLY A 27 -21.46 4.80 -15.05
N PRO A 28 -22.40 5.44 -15.78
CA PRO A 28 -23.67 5.87 -15.19
C PRO A 28 -24.49 4.67 -14.71
N GLY A 29 -24.84 4.69 -13.42
CA GLY A 29 -25.64 3.65 -12.78
C GLY A 29 -24.83 2.49 -12.17
N VAL A 30 -23.50 2.48 -12.30
CA VAL A 30 -22.62 1.50 -11.63
C VAL A 30 -21.87 2.21 -10.52
N SER A 31 -22.16 1.82 -9.28
CA SER A 31 -21.51 2.42 -8.12
C SER A 31 -20.31 1.59 -7.65
N ASP A 32 -19.47 2.17 -6.80
CA ASP A 32 -18.35 1.45 -6.16
C ASP A 32 -18.82 0.28 -5.28
N SER A 33 -20.12 0.18 -4.96
CA SER A 33 -20.67 -1.01 -4.31
C SER A 33 -20.72 -2.20 -5.25
N ASP A 34 -20.81 -1.98 -6.56
CA ASP A 34 -21.11 -3.00 -7.57
C ASP A 34 -19.88 -3.48 -8.33
N GLY A 35 -18.83 -2.64 -8.39
CA GLY A 35 -17.56 -2.95 -9.03
C GLY A 35 -16.35 -2.78 -8.13
N ALA A 36 -15.28 -3.48 -8.48
CA ALA A 36 -13.98 -3.41 -7.82
C ALA A 36 -12.85 -3.52 -8.85
N LEU A 37 -11.66 -3.06 -8.48
CA LEU A 37 -10.46 -3.29 -9.27
C LEU A 37 -9.91 -4.69 -9.01
N TYR A 38 -9.44 -5.35 -10.05
CA TYR A 38 -8.68 -6.59 -9.98
C TYR A 38 -7.43 -6.49 -10.85
N PHE A 39 -6.45 -7.35 -10.58
CA PHE A 39 -5.19 -7.37 -11.33
C PHE A 39 -4.65 -8.79 -11.47
N GLY A 40 -3.84 -8.98 -12.50
CA GLY A 40 -3.06 -10.20 -12.72
C GLY A 40 -1.56 -9.91 -12.53
N PHE A 41 -0.81 -10.91 -12.08
CA PHE A 41 0.64 -10.79 -11.96
C PHE A 41 1.39 -10.88 -13.30
N THR A 42 0.72 -11.37 -14.34
CA THR A 42 1.34 -11.64 -15.65
C THR A 42 1.81 -10.37 -16.35
N ASP A 43 1.02 -9.31 -16.29
CA ASP A 43 1.27 -8.03 -16.96
C ASP A 43 1.22 -6.84 -16.00
N GLY A 44 0.77 -7.04 -14.76
CA GLY A 44 0.65 -5.99 -13.74
C GLY A 44 -0.44 -4.96 -14.05
N VAL A 45 -1.32 -5.24 -15.01
CA VAL A 45 -2.38 -4.33 -15.41
C VAL A 45 -3.57 -4.48 -14.44
N GLN A 46 -4.22 -3.35 -14.15
CA GLN A 46 -5.44 -3.30 -13.35
C GLN A 46 -6.66 -3.10 -14.26
N TRP A 47 -7.74 -3.81 -13.94
CA TRP A 47 -9.01 -3.71 -14.63
C TRP A 47 -10.15 -3.55 -13.64
N GLY A 48 -11.25 -2.95 -14.11
CA GLY A 48 -12.51 -2.90 -13.37
C GLY A 48 -13.38 -4.11 -13.68
N GLY A 49 -13.97 -4.71 -12.66
CA GLY A 49 -14.88 -5.84 -12.81
C GLY A 49 -16.03 -5.79 -11.81
N SER A 50 -17.11 -6.50 -12.11
CA SER A 50 -18.22 -6.68 -11.17
C SER A 50 -17.81 -7.59 -10.02
N LYS A 51 -18.21 -7.24 -8.79
CA LYS A 51 -17.93 -8.05 -7.58
C LYS A 51 -18.59 -9.43 -7.59
N GLY A 52 -19.48 -9.71 -8.53
CA GLY A 52 -20.07 -11.05 -8.74
C GLY A 52 -19.11 -12.08 -9.35
N ILE A 53 -17.91 -11.66 -9.77
CA ILE A 53 -16.92 -12.55 -10.39
C ILE A 53 -16.01 -13.18 -9.32
N ASN A 54 -15.70 -14.47 -9.47
CA ASN A 54 -14.84 -15.20 -8.56
C ASN A 54 -13.36 -14.98 -8.89
N TYR A 55 -12.69 -14.10 -8.13
CA TYR A 55 -11.24 -13.93 -8.13
C TYR A 55 -10.66 -14.14 -6.73
N TYR A 56 -9.34 -14.34 -6.66
CA TYR A 56 -8.64 -14.53 -5.39
C TYR A 56 -8.52 -13.21 -4.62
N ALA A 57 -8.28 -13.27 -3.31
CA ALA A 57 -7.98 -12.09 -2.51
C ALA A 57 -6.60 -12.27 -1.88
N LEU A 58 -5.79 -11.21 -1.91
CA LEU A 58 -4.55 -11.18 -1.16
C LEU A 58 -4.84 -10.64 0.24
N ALA A 59 -4.42 -11.39 1.24
CA ALA A 59 -4.49 -10.96 2.63
C ALA A 59 -3.06 -10.77 3.15
N VAL A 60 -2.79 -9.57 3.66
CA VAL A 60 -1.47 -9.20 4.18
C VAL A 60 -1.48 -9.41 5.69
N HIS A 61 -0.56 -10.21 6.20
CA HIS A 61 -0.39 -10.38 7.64
C HIS A 61 0.47 -9.24 8.20
N PRO A 62 0.03 -8.54 9.27
CA PRO A 62 0.86 -7.56 9.94
C PRO A 62 2.11 -8.27 10.51
N GLY A 63 3.29 -7.87 10.03
CA GLY A 63 4.58 -8.44 10.45
C GLY A 63 5.35 -9.17 9.35
N ASP A 64 4.71 -9.57 8.24
CA ASP A 64 5.39 -10.23 7.11
C ASP A 64 6.08 -9.23 6.17
N VAL A 65 5.75 -7.94 6.28
CA VAL A 65 6.41 -6.86 5.57
C VAL A 65 7.36 -6.18 6.55
N THR A 66 8.67 -6.37 6.37
CA THR A 66 9.65 -5.51 7.03
C THR A 66 9.38 -4.08 6.63
N VAL A 67 9.02 -3.23 7.59
CA VAL A 67 8.86 -1.79 7.38
C VAL A 67 10.24 -1.22 7.07
N VAL A 68 10.63 -1.26 5.80
CA VAL A 68 11.82 -0.59 5.31
C VAL A 68 11.40 0.85 5.01
N PRO A 69 11.88 1.85 5.76
CA PRO A 69 11.67 3.24 5.35
C PRO A 69 12.19 3.39 3.93
N GLU A 70 11.40 3.98 3.04
CA GLU A 70 11.91 4.28 1.71
C GLU A 70 13.22 5.08 1.84
N PRO A 71 14.24 4.84 0.99
CA PRO A 71 15.54 5.49 1.11
C PRO A 71 15.48 7.02 1.19
N ILE A 72 14.43 7.63 0.63
CA ILE A 72 14.22 9.08 0.67
C ILE A 72 13.77 9.55 2.06
N SER A 73 12.93 8.77 2.75
CA SER A 73 12.44 9.11 4.09
C SER A 73 13.57 9.11 5.12
N SER A 74 14.51 8.17 5.04
CA SER A 74 15.66 8.12 5.96
C SER A 74 16.57 9.34 5.80
N VAL A 75 16.82 9.79 4.57
CA VAL A 75 17.56 11.04 4.28
C VAL A 75 16.85 12.24 4.88
N LEU A 76 15.53 12.35 4.73
CA LEU A 76 14.72 13.41 5.34
C LEU A 76 14.79 13.41 6.87
N PHE A 77 14.74 12.23 7.50
CA PHE A 77 14.87 12.10 8.95
C PHE A 77 16.26 12.53 9.43
N VAL A 78 17.33 12.07 8.77
CA VAL A 78 18.70 12.45 9.14
C VAL A 78 18.95 13.94 8.92
N THR A 79 18.52 14.47 7.78
CA THR A 79 18.69 15.89 7.44
C THR A 79 17.89 16.78 8.38
N GLY A 80 16.62 16.42 8.65
CA GLY A 80 15.77 17.12 9.61
C GLY A 80 16.34 17.10 11.02
N ALA A 81 16.82 15.94 11.48
CA ALA A 81 17.46 15.81 12.79
C ALA A 81 18.71 16.67 12.91
N ALA A 82 19.62 16.61 11.94
CA ALA A 82 20.86 17.41 11.93
C ALA A 82 20.59 18.92 11.91
N MET A 83 19.58 19.35 11.14
CA MET A 83 19.19 20.75 11.06
C MET A 83 18.60 21.24 12.39
N LEU A 84 17.83 20.39 13.08
CA LEU A 84 17.25 20.71 14.39
C LEU A 84 18.31 20.84 15.48
N THR A 85 19.24 19.89 15.60
CA THR A 85 20.35 19.96 16.56
C THR A 85 21.29 21.11 16.26
N GLY A 86 21.59 21.35 14.98
CA GLY A 86 22.40 22.50 14.55
C GLY A 86 21.77 23.84 14.97
N ARG A 87 20.47 24.02 14.72
CA ARG A 87 19.74 25.24 15.12
C ARG A 87 19.75 25.43 16.63
N TRP A 88 19.59 24.36 17.39
CA TRP A 88 19.57 24.43 18.85
C TRP A 88 20.94 24.77 19.44
N TYR A 89 22.01 24.22 18.87
CA TYR A 89 23.39 24.54 19.25
C TYR A 89 23.74 26.01 18.98
N LEU A 90 23.36 26.55 17.81
CA LEU A 90 23.60 27.95 17.47
C LEU A 90 22.84 28.91 18.40
N ARG A 91 21.60 28.60 18.76
CA ARG A 91 20.81 29.42 19.71
C ARG A 91 21.43 29.47 21.10
N ARG A 92 21.96 28.34 21.59
CA ARG A 92 22.67 28.32 22.88
C ARG A 92 23.93 29.17 22.86
N LYS A 93 24.69 29.15 21.77
CA LYS A 93 25.95 29.89 21.68
C LYS A 93 25.76 31.42 21.61
N ILE A 94 24.62 31.90 21.09
CA ILE A 94 24.31 33.33 20.98
C ILE A 94 23.87 33.93 22.33
N ASN A 95 23.17 33.17 23.18
CA ASN A 95 22.66 33.66 24.47
C ASN A 95 23.71 33.70 25.61
N TYR A 96 24.96 33.29 25.35
CA TYR A 96 26.07 33.32 26.31
C TYR A 96 27.11 34.43 26.00
N ARG A 97 26.73 35.41 25.16
CA ARG A 97 27.49 36.66 24.93
C ARG A 97 26.64 37.84 25.39
#